data_AF-A0A5M7QI57-F1
#
_entry.id   AF-A0A5M7QI57-F1
#
_cell.length_a   1.000
_cell.length_b   1.000
_cell.length_c   1.000
_cell.angle_alpha   90.00
_cell.angle_beta   90.00
_cell.angle_gamma   90.00
#
_symmetry.space_group_name_H-M   'P 1'
#
loop_
_entity.id
_entity.type
_entity.pdbx_description
1 polymer ?
#
loop_
_entity_poly.entity_id
_entity_poly.type
_entity_poly.pdbx_seq_one_letter_code
_entity_poly.pdbx_strand_id
1 'polypeptide(L)' 'MIHELWVEPDGCQTFCLKGVRGNNARSLLESGAKLVWEVDAVSHYEAMTRYYEYMGWGRYSTSFPDVDSRSYRELGWE' A
#
# COMPACT_ATOMS: atom_id res chain seq x y z
N MET A 1 1.60 -10.42 -0.79
CA MET A 1 2.11 -9.66 0.39
C MET A 1 1.03 -8.73 0.91
N ILE A 2 0.94 -8.53 2.23
CA ILE A 2 -0.11 -7.69 2.84
C ILE A 2 0.30 -6.21 2.86
N HIS A 3 -0.59 -5.33 2.41
CA HIS A 3 -0.53 -3.88 2.54
C HIS A 3 -1.52 -3.39 3.59
N GLU A 4 -1.17 -2.31 4.27
CA GLU A 4 -1.91 -1.66 5.33
C GLU A 4 -2.19 -0.21 4.93
N LEU A 5 -3.43 0.23 5.08
CA LEU A 5 -3.84 1.64 4.99
C LEU A 5 -4.03 2.20 6.39
N TRP A 6 -3.20 3.18 6.73
CA TRP A 6 -3.27 3.94 7.97
C TRP A 6 -3.83 5.33 7.69
N VAL A 7 -4.71 5.81 8.58
CA VAL A 7 -5.28 7.16 8.51
C VAL A 7 -4.97 7.90 9.80
N GLU A 8 -4.37 9.07 9.66
CA GLU A 8 -4.00 9.97 10.75
C GLU A 8 -5.20 10.81 11.20
N PRO A 9 -5.15 11.43 12.40
CA PRO A 9 -6.27 12.22 12.92
C PRO A 9 -6.69 13.40 12.03
N ASP A 10 -5.77 13.93 11.24
CA ASP A 10 -5.99 14.99 10.26
C ASP A 10 -6.56 14.49 8.92
N GLY A 11 -6.68 13.16 8.75
CA GLY A 11 -7.15 12.51 7.53
C GLY A 11 -6.06 12.16 6.53
N CYS A 12 -4.78 12.46 6.82
CA CYS A 12 -3.65 12.00 6.00
C CYS A 12 -3.59 10.48 5.97
N GLN A 13 -3.18 9.94 4.81
CA GLN A 13 -3.21 8.52 4.51
C GLN A 13 -1.80 8.01 4.25
N THR A 14 -1.45 6.89 4.88
CA THR A 14 -0.22 6.15 4.61
C THR A 14 -0.58 4.73 4.21
N PHE A 15 -0.28 4.39 2.94
CA PHE A 15 -0.44 3.04 2.41
C PHE A 15 0.92 2.36 2.29
N CYS A 16 1.18 1.33 3.09
CA CYS A 16 2.50 0.70 3.19
C CYS A 16 2.43 -0.82 3.41
N LEU A 17 3.55 -1.53 3.26
CA LEU A 17 3.61 -2.98 3.48
C LEU A 17 3.51 -3.34 4.97
N LYS A 18 2.81 -4.42 5.29
CA LYS A 18 2.86 -5.04 6.62
C LYS A 18 4.25 -5.60 6.91
N GLY A 19 4.69 -5.50 8.17
CA GLY A 19 5.98 -6.02 8.62
C GLY A 19 7.17 -5.13 8.25
N VAL A 20 8.39 -5.70 8.28
CA VAL A 20 9.67 -4.93 8.26
C VAL A 20 9.78 -3.93 7.11
N ARG A 21 9.25 -4.26 5.94
CA ARG A 21 9.31 -3.40 4.74
C ARG A 21 8.48 -2.12 4.84
N GLY A 22 7.48 -2.06 5.73
CA GLY A 22 6.73 -0.84 6.02
C GLY A 22 7.01 -0.23 7.39
N ASN A 23 7.95 -0.76 8.18
CA ASN A 23 8.27 -0.21 9.50
C ASN A 23 8.68 1.26 9.43
N ASN A 24 9.48 1.64 8.42
CA ASN A 24 9.92 3.02 8.25
C ASN A 24 8.76 3.97 7.90
N ALA A 25 7.75 3.49 7.15
CA ALA A 25 6.56 4.29 6.88
C ALA A 25 5.71 4.43 8.15
N ARG A 26 5.49 3.32 8.88
CA ARG A 26 4.73 3.33 10.12
C ARG A 26 5.39 4.13 11.25
N SER A 27 6.72 4.25 11.27
CA SER A 27 7.42 5.05 12.29
C SER A 27 7.23 6.55 12.13
N LEU A 28 6.72 6.99 10.96
CA LEU A 28 6.44 8.40 10.67
C LEU A 28 5.00 8.80 11.00
N LEU A 29 4.15 7.84 11.36
CA LEU A 29 2.75 8.09 11.69
C LEU A 29 2.63 8.92 12.98
N GLU A 30 1.73 9.89 12.95
CA GLU A 30 1.36 10.64 14.14
C GLU A 30 0.68 9.77 15.20
N SER A 31 0.77 10.26 16.44
CA SER A 31 0.06 9.64 17.56
C SER A 31 -1.45 9.66 17.30
N GLY A 32 -2.07 8.48 17.30
CA GLY A 32 -3.51 8.33 17.03
C GLY A 32 -3.85 7.91 15.62
N ALA A 33 -2.87 7.68 14.74
CA ALA A 33 -3.08 7.01 13.46
C ALA A 33 -3.75 5.63 13.66
N LYS A 34 -4.69 5.30 12.78
CA LYS A 34 -5.47 4.06 12.85
C LYS A 34 -5.30 3.25 11.59
N LEU A 35 -5.12 1.94 11.75
CA LEU A 35 -5.24 0.99 10.65
C LEU A 35 -6.72 0.89 10.28
N VAL A 36 -7.06 1.23 9.04
CA VAL A 36 -8.46 1.22 8.57
C VAL A 36 -8.73 0.13 7.55
N TRP A 37 -7.69 -0.37 6.87
CA TRP A 37 -7.85 -1.37 5.83
C TRP A 37 -6.55 -2.16 5.59
N GLU A 38 -6.70 -3.43 5.23
CA GLU A 38 -5.62 -4.32 4.84
C GLU A 38 -5.99 -5.06 3.56
N VAL A 39 -5.00 -5.31 2.71
CA VAL A 39 -5.19 -6.05 1.46
C VAL A 39 -3.97 -6.87 1.09
N ASP A 40 -4.18 -8.13 0.70
CA ASP A 40 -3.10 -8.93 0.10
C ASP A 40 -3.01 -8.63 -1.40
N ALA A 41 -1.81 -8.37 -1.88
CA ALA A 41 -1.54 -8.11 -3.29
C ALA A 41 -0.26 -8.80 -3.74
N VAL A 42 -0.22 -9.22 -5.01
CA VAL A 42 0.96 -9.90 -5.57
C VAL A 42 2.00 -8.95 -6.17
N SER A 43 1.64 -7.69 -6.44
CA SER A 43 2.52 -6.67 -7.03
C SER A 43 2.15 -5.25 -6.56
N HIS A 44 3.02 -4.28 -6.81
CA HIS A 44 2.75 -2.88 -6.48
C HIS A 44 1.55 -2.33 -7.27
N TYR A 45 1.47 -2.66 -8.55
CA TYR A 45 0.36 -2.27 -9.41
C TYR A 45 -0.98 -2.79 -8.88
N GLU A 46 -1.03 -4.06 -8.44
CA GLU A 46 -2.25 -4.64 -7.88
C GLU A 46 -2.62 -3.97 -6.55
N ALA A 47 -1.65 -3.73 -5.67
CA ALA A 47 -1.89 -3.04 -4.40
C ALA A 47 -2.48 -1.63 -4.61
N MET A 48 -1.89 -0.86 -5.53
CA MET A 48 -2.34 0.50 -5.86
C MET A 48 -3.70 0.50 -6.56
N THR A 49 -3.97 -0.50 -7.41
CA THR A 49 -5.28 -0.65 -8.06
C THR A 49 -6.37 -0.88 -7.02
N ARG A 50 -6.19 -1.84 -6.11
CA ARG A 50 -7.16 -2.12 -5.04
C ARG A 50 -7.32 -0.93 -4.09
N TYR A 51 -6.24 -0.20 -3.81
CA TYR A 51 -6.30 1.01 -3.01
C TYR A 51 -7.15 2.10 -3.68
N TYR A 52 -6.97 2.34 -4.98
CA TYR A 52 -7.79 3.30 -5.73
C TYR A 52 -9.27 2.89 -5.79
N GLU A 53 -9.54 1.59 -5.93
CA GLU A 53 -10.90 1.04 -5.86
C GLU A 53 -11.53 1.28 -4.48
N TYR A 54 -10.80 0.99 -3.40
CA TYR A 54 -11.24 1.24 -2.03
C TYR A 54 -11.55 2.72 -1.77
N MET A 55 -10.73 3.63 -2.31
CA MET A 55 -10.91 5.08 -2.17
C MET A 55 -11.97 5.65 -3.13
N GLY A 56 -12.47 4.88 -4.09
CA GLY A 56 -13.43 5.36 -5.10
C GLY A 56 -12.82 6.35 -6.09
N TRP A 57 -11.51 6.33 -6.30
CA TRP A 57 -10.79 7.25 -7.22
C TRP A 57 -10.77 6.77 -8.67
N GLY A 58 -11.34 5.59 -8.94
CA GLY A 58 -11.39 5.00 -10.28
C GLY A 58 -10.16 4.14 -10.58
N ARG A 59 -9.77 4.04 -11.86
CA ARG A 59 -8.72 3.12 -12.28
C ARG A 59 -7.33 3.68 -12.03
N TYR A 60 -6.52 2.95 -11.29
CA TYR A 60 -5.10 3.25 -11.14
C TYR A 60 -4.35 3.07 -12.48
N SER A 61 -3.51 4.05 -12.80
CA SER A 61 -2.63 4.05 -13.98
C SER A 61 -1.21 4.39 -13.56
N THR A 62 -0.22 3.76 -14.19
CA THR A 62 1.20 4.01 -13.94
C THR A 62 1.94 4.27 -15.25
N SER A 63 3.01 5.07 -15.18
CA SER A 63 3.94 5.27 -16.28
C SER A 63 4.99 4.16 -16.41
N PHE A 64 5.06 3.23 -15.44
CA PHE A 64 6.07 2.17 -15.37
C PHE A 64 5.46 0.76 -15.21
N PRO A 65 4.58 0.34 -16.13
CA PRO A 65 3.83 -0.91 -16.00
C PRO A 65 4.73 -2.15 -15.89
N ASP A 66 5.87 -2.18 -16.59
CA ASP A 66 6.83 -3.29 -16.53
C ASP A 66 7.48 -3.48 -15.16
N VAL A 67 7.59 -2.42 -14.36
CA VAL A 67 8.20 -2.48 -13.02
C VAL A 67 7.11 -2.73 -11.98
N ASP A 68 6.01 -1.98 -12.04
CA ASP A 68 4.97 -2.04 -11.02
C ASP A 68 4.16 -3.35 -11.07
N SER A 69 4.08 -3.98 -12.24
CA SER A 69 3.37 -5.25 -12.40
C SER A 69 4.21 -6.46 -12.00
N ARG A 70 5.52 -6.30 -11.74
CA ARG A 70 6.37 -7.41 -11.28
C ARG A 70 5.86 -7.90 -9.94
N SER A 71 5.72 -9.22 -9.84
CA SER A 71 5.29 -9.81 -8.59
C SER A 71 6.35 -9.65 -7.50
N TYR A 72 5.91 -9.57 -6.25
CA TYR A 72 6.81 -9.58 -5.10
C TYR A 72 7.66 -10.84 -5.05
N ARG A 73 7.14 -11.97 -5.55
CA ARG A 73 7.90 -13.20 -5.75
C ARG A 73 9.07 -13.03 -6.73
N GLU A 74 8.85 -12.42 -7.89
CA GLU A 74 9.93 -12.11 -8.86
C GLU A 74 10.96 -11.12 -8.31
N LEU A 75 10.58 -10.34 -7.31
CA LEU A 75 11.47 -9.43 -6.58
C LEU A 75 12.16 -10.11 -5.39
N GLY A 76 11.79 -11.35 -5.04
CA GLY A 76 12.33 -12.11 -3.90
C GLY A 76 11.85 -11.58 -2.54
N TRP A 77 10.63 -11.04 -2.47
CA TRP A 77 10.08 -10.39 -1.27
C TRP A 77 9.01 -11.23 -0.57
N GLU A 78 8.58 -12.31 -1.20
CA GLU A 78 7.62 -13.31 -0.70
C GLU A 78 8.35 -14.56 -0.19
#